data_AF-A0A0N4W083-F1
#
_entry.id   AF-A0A0N4W083-F1
#
_cell.length_a   1.000
_cell.length_b   1.000
_cell.length_c   1.000
_cell.angle_alpha   90.00
_cell.angle_beta   90.00
_cell.angle_gamma   90.00
#
_symmetry.space_group_name_H-M   'P 1'
#
loop_
_entity.id
_entity.type
_entity.pdbx_description
1 polymer ?
#
loop_
_entity_poly.entity_id
_entity_poly.type
_entity_poly.pdbx_seq_one_letter_code
_entity_poly.pdbx_strand_id
1 'polypeptide(L)'
;MKPICWVVLQKYVPPDNWPYKRARELFRNPEVANCDEINLVWKEPDVDGIIQFMCEEKSFAEDRVRSAIEKIKKGRGSATQGRIDLFFSVDKTVRSEPTAAKRKAQEEKKAPKKKGPPAKRPK
;
A
#
# COMPACT_ATOMS: atom_id res chain seq x y z
N MET A 1 25.17 40.90 10.25
CA MET A 1 24.53 39.69 9.68
C MET A 1 25.07 38.46 10.42
N LYS A 2 24.50 38.11 11.59
CA LYS A 2 24.94 36.97 12.41
C LYS A 2 23.97 35.80 12.16
N PRO A 3 24.45 34.59 11.81
CA PRO A 3 23.60 33.48 11.40
C PRO A 3 22.85 32.90 12.61
N ILE A 4 21.53 32.81 12.47
CA ILE A 4 20.53 32.37 13.47
C ILE A 4 20.67 30.90 13.92
N CYS A 5 21.65 30.15 13.41
CA CYS A 5 21.69 28.69 13.58
C CYS A 5 22.46 28.20 14.82
N TRP A 6 23.28 29.02 15.49
CA TRP A 6 24.22 28.50 16.51
C TRP A 6 23.66 28.35 17.94
N VAL A 7 22.56 29.02 18.28
CA VAL A 7 22.05 29.05 19.67
C VAL A 7 21.24 27.81 20.05
N VAL A 8 20.65 27.10 19.08
CA VAL A 8 19.73 25.98 19.35
C VAL A 8 20.47 24.69 19.74
N LEU A 9 21.74 24.52 19.33
CA LEU A 9 22.50 23.29 19.58
C LEU A 9 22.88 23.08 21.06
N GLN A 10 22.83 24.13 21.88
CA GLN A 10 23.21 24.07 23.30
C GLN A 10 22.09 23.56 24.21
N LYS A 11 20.82 23.65 23.79
CA LYS A 11 19.66 23.26 24.60
C LYS A 11 19.40 21.74 24.58
N TYR A 12 19.85 21.05 23.54
CA TYR A 12 19.63 19.62 23.33
C TYR A 12 20.95 18.93 22.97
N VAL A 13 21.74 18.59 23.99
CA VAL A 13 23.00 17.86 23.80
C VAL A 13 22.68 16.37 23.67
N PRO A 14 23.11 15.69 22.59
CA PRO A 14 22.96 14.25 22.47
C PRO A 14 23.66 13.52 23.63
N PRO A 15 23.09 12.41 24.13
CA PRO A 15 23.73 11.60 25.16
C PRO A 15 25.14 11.15 24.75
N ASP A 16 26.03 11.02 25.74
CA ASP A 16 27.40 10.59 25.52
C ASP A 16 27.42 9.16 24.95
N ASN A 17 28.27 8.93 23.95
CA ASN A 17 28.38 7.68 23.19
C ASN A 17 27.11 7.19 22.44
N TRP A 18 26.25 8.09 21.95
CA TRP A 18 25.13 7.68 21.09
C TRP A 18 25.62 7.21 19.69
N PRO A 19 25.38 5.95 19.26
CA PRO A 19 25.94 5.38 18.04
C PRO A 19 25.19 5.80 16.76
N TYR A 20 24.91 7.10 16.57
CA TYR A 20 24.15 7.61 15.42
C TYR A 20 24.84 7.30 14.09
N LYS A 21 26.18 7.23 14.07
CA LYS A 21 26.94 6.93 12.85
C LYS A 21 26.66 5.51 12.35
N ARG A 22 26.71 4.53 13.26
CA ARG A 22 26.39 3.11 12.95
C ARG A 22 24.93 2.93 12.59
N ALA A 23 24.01 3.58 13.31
CA ALA A 23 22.59 3.54 12.98
C ALA A 23 22.32 4.10 11.58
N ARG A 24 22.94 5.23 11.19
CA ARG A 24 22.81 5.79 9.84
C ARG A 24 23.36 4.87 8.76
N GLU A 25 24.46 4.18 9.03
CA GLU A 25 25.04 3.20 8.11
C GLU A 25 24.11 1.99 7.93
N LEU A 26 23.51 1.49 9.01
CA LEU A 26 22.53 0.40 8.96
C LEU A 26 21.29 0.78 8.12
N PHE A 27 20.81 2.02 8.23
CA PHE A 27 19.71 2.49 7.39
C PHE A 27 20.11 2.70 5.93
N ARG A 28 21.39 3.01 5.66
CA ARG A 28 21.87 3.26 4.29
C ARG A 28 22.17 1.97 3.55
N ASN A 29 22.82 1.04 4.23
CA ASN A 29 23.25 -0.26 3.73
C ASN A 29 22.73 -1.34 4.70
N PRO A 30 21.41 -1.63 4.68
CA PRO A 30 20.87 -2.73 5.47
C PRO A 30 21.39 -4.05 4.91
N GLU A 31 21.63 -5.01 5.80
CA GLU A 31 21.85 -6.40 5.41
C GLU A 31 20.53 -6.99 4.92
N VAL A 32 20.38 -7.07 3.61
CA VAL A 32 19.20 -7.65 2.96
C VAL A 32 19.63 -8.82 2.10
N ALA A 33 18.76 -9.83 2.02
CA ALA A 33 18.95 -10.92 1.08
C ALA A 33 18.92 -10.38 -0.36
N ASN A 34 19.75 -10.97 -1.23
CA ASN A 34 19.82 -10.58 -2.64
C ASN A 34 18.47 -10.80 -3.31
N CYS A 35 17.88 -9.72 -3.85
CA CYS A 35 16.57 -9.79 -4.50
C CYS A 35 16.55 -10.72 -5.72
N ASP A 36 17.68 -10.86 -6.43
CA ASP A 36 17.78 -11.66 -7.66
C ASP A 36 17.77 -13.17 -7.38
N GLU A 37 18.14 -13.59 -6.18
CA GLU A 37 18.17 -15.01 -5.79
C GLU A 37 16.80 -15.50 -5.28
N ILE A 38 15.89 -14.57 -4.97
CA ILE A 38 14.60 -14.89 -4.35
C ILE A 38 13.54 -15.13 -5.44
N ASN A 39 13.28 -16.41 -5.74
CA ASN A 39 12.20 -16.78 -6.62
C ASN A 39 10.88 -16.98 -5.84
N LEU A 40 9.99 -16.00 -5.93
CA LEU A 40 8.66 -16.04 -5.29
C LEU A 40 7.63 -16.69 -6.23
N VAL A 41 7.39 -17.99 -6.05
CA VAL A 41 6.36 -18.74 -6.78
C VAL A 41 5.24 -19.16 -5.83
N TRP A 42 4.03 -18.69 -6.09
CA TRP A 42 2.83 -19.11 -5.36
C TRP A 42 2.34 -20.47 -5.87
N LYS A 43 2.61 -21.51 -5.07
CA LYS A 43 2.16 -22.89 -5.33
C LYS A 43 0.74 -23.13 -4.83
N GLU A 44 0.17 -24.25 -5.26
CA GLU A 44 -1.14 -24.65 -4.77
C GLU A 44 -1.11 -25.13 -3.32
N PRO A 45 -2.14 -24.81 -2.51
CA PRO A 45 -2.20 -25.30 -1.14
C PRO A 45 -2.48 -26.80 -1.14
N ASP A 46 -1.64 -27.55 -0.43
CA ASP A 46 -1.83 -28.97 -0.16
C ASP A 46 -2.93 -29.17 0.88
N VAL A 47 -4.07 -29.73 0.47
CA VAL A 47 -5.27 -29.79 1.32
C VAL A 47 -5.11 -30.84 2.41
N ASP A 48 -4.61 -32.02 2.05
CA ASP A 48 -4.50 -33.15 2.97
C ASP A 48 -3.43 -32.88 4.04
N GLY A 49 -2.27 -32.33 3.64
CA GLY A 49 -1.23 -31.94 4.59
C GLY A 49 -1.65 -30.83 5.56
N ILE A 50 -2.43 -29.86 5.09
CA ILE A 50 -2.94 -28.77 5.95
C ILE A 50 -3.97 -29.30 6.95
N ILE A 51 -4.88 -30.18 6.52
CA ILE A 51 -5.87 -30.79 7.42
C ILE A 51 -5.15 -31.64 8.47
N GLN A 52 -4.17 -32.44 8.06
CA GLN A 52 -3.40 -33.27 8.98
C GLN A 52 -2.72 -32.42 10.07
N PHE A 53 -1.97 -31.39 9.68
CA PHE A 53 -1.28 -30.52 10.64
C PHE A 53 -2.24 -29.73 11.54
N MET A 54 -3.30 -29.16 10.97
CA MET A 54 -4.19 -28.27 11.73
C MET A 54 -5.21 -29.04 12.60
N CYS A 55 -5.73 -30.16 12.12
CA CYS A 55 -6.76 -30.93 12.82
C CYS A 55 -6.18 -32.00 13.73
N GLU A 56 -5.12 -32.71 13.33
CA GLU A 56 -4.53 -33.77 14.16
C GLU A 56 -3.57 -33.20 15.21
N GLU A 57 -2.65 -32.31 14.82
CA GLU A 57 -1.62 -31.81 15.76
C GLU A 57 -2.11 -30.63 16.60
N LYS A 58 -2.91 -29.74 16.00
CA LYS A 58 -3.35 -28.47 16.61
C LYS A 58 -4.82 -28.46 17.04
N SER A 59 -5.55 -29.55 16.85
CA SER A 59 -6.95 -29.73 17.28
C SER A 59 -7.91 -28.62 16.83
N PHE A 60 -7.75 -28.10 15.60
CA PHE A 60 -8.72 -27.18 15.01
C PHE A 60 -9.94 -27.91 14.45
N ALA A 61 -11.09 -27.23 14.46
CA ALA A 61 -12.31 -27.73 13.84
C ALA A 61 -12.15 -27.90 12.32
N GLU A 62 -12.27 -29.14 11.85
CA GLU A 62 -12.01 -29.53 10.46
C GLU A 62 -12.90 -28.79 9.44
N ASP A 63 -14.18 -28.63 9.76
CA ASP A 63 -15.15 -27.91 8.92
C ASP A 63 -14.71 -26.47 8.63
N ARG A 64 -14.11 -25.80 9.62
CA ARG A 64 -13.60 -24.42 9.47
C ARG A 64 -12.35 -24.38 8.61
N VAL A 65 -11.46 -25.36 8.75
CA VAL A 65 -10.21 -25.45 7.97
C VAL A 65 -10.53 -25.71 6.50
N ARG A 66 -11.43 -26.66 6.21
CA ARG A 66 -11.90 -26.95 4.85
C ARG A 66 -12.55 -25.73 4.19
N SER A 67 -13.43 -25.05 4.92
CA SER A 67 -14.07 -23.80 4.45
C SER A 67 -13.05 -22.67 4.18
N ALA A 68 -11.97 -22.59 4.95
CA ALA A 68 -10.91 -21.61 4.73
C ALA A 68 -10.07 -21.94 3.50
N ILE A 69 -9.72 -23.21 3.29
CA ILE A 69 -8.99 -23.68 2.12
C ILE A 69 -9.78 -23.39 0.84
N GLU A 70 -11.10 -23.61 0.84
CA GLU A 70 -11.95 -23.26 -0.31
C GLU A 70 -11.93 -21.75 -0.62
N LYS A 71 -11.95 -20.90 0.41
CA LYS A 71 -11.86 -19.44 0.23
C LYS A 71 -10.52 -19.03 -0.36
N ILE A 72 -9.42 -19.64 0.08
CA ILE A 72 -8.07 -19.38 -0.46
C ILE A 72 -8.01 -19.79 -1.94
N LYS A 73 -8.54 -20.98 -2.29
CA LYS A 73 -8.62 -21.43 -3.68
C LYS A 73 -9.44 -20.48 -4.56
N LYS A 74 -10.59 -20.02 -4.08
CA LYS A 74 -11.46 -19.05 -4.79
C LYS A 74 -10.79 -17.67 -4.94
N GLY A 75 -10.14 -17.17 -3.90
CA GLY A 75 -9.45 -15.87 -3.90
C GLY A 75 -8.27 -15.81 -4.87
N ARG A 76 -7.64 -16.95 -5.16
CA ARG A 76 -6.53 -17.05 -6.12
C ARG A 76 -6.97 -16.81 -7.57
N GLY A 77 -8.19 -17.18 -7.94
CA GLY A 77 -8.74 -16.94 -9.28
C GLY A 77 -9.28 -15.53 -9.49
N SER A 78 -9.68 -14.84 -8.41
CA SER A 78 -10.09 -13.44 -8.46
C SER A 78 -8.88 -12.53 -8.39
N ALA A 79 -8.01 -12.59 -9.40
CA ALA A 79 -6.92 -11.63 -9.52
C ALA A 79 -7.53 -10.22 -9.63
N THR A 80 -7.26 -9.38 -8.64
CA THR A 80 -7.63 -7.97 -8.70
C THR A 80 -6.83 -7.35 -9.84
N GLN A 81 -7.51 -6.72 -10.80
CA GLN A 81 -6.86 -6.11 -11.98
C GLN A 81 -5.64 -5.29 -11.54
N GLY A 82 -4.46 -5.63 -12.08
CA GLY A 82 -3.22 -4.96 -11.73
C GLY A 82 -3.35 -3.46 -11.93
N ARG A 83 -2.92 -2.67 -10.95
CA ARG A 83 -2.93 -1.21 -11.10
C ARG A 83 -1.90 -0.81 -12.15
N ILE A 84 -2.25 0.22 -12.91
CA ILE A 84 -1.42 0.82 -13.96
C ILE A 84 -0.06 1.30 -13.40
N ASP A 85 -0.01 1.73 -12.13
CA ASP A 85 1.21 2.08 -11.40
C ASP A 85 2.25 0.94 -11.31
N LEU A 86 1.83 -0.33 -11.41
CA LEU A 86 2.79 -1.45 -11.42
C LEU A 86 3.54 -1.56 -12.75
N PHE A 87 3.01 -0.95 -13.81
CA PHE A 87 3.59 -1.02 -15.16
C PHE A 87 4.37 0.24 -15.52
N PHE A 88 3.97 1.40 -14.99
CA PHE A 88 4.61 2.67 -15.30
C PHE A 88 5.29 3.23 -14.06
N SER A 89 6.60 3.49 -14.16
CA SER A 89 7.29 4.29 -13.16
C SER A 89 6.67 5.69 -13.16
N VAL A 90 6.25 6.16 -12.00
CA VAL A 90 5.73 7.52 -11.84
C VAL A 90 6.86 8.51 -12.11
N ASP A 91 6.92 9.03 -13.34
CA ASP A 91 7.66 10.25 -13.60
C ASP A 91 7.03 11.37 -12.78
N LYS A 92 7.88 12.09 -12.05
CA LYS A 92 7.51 13.16 -11.12
C LYS A 92 6.52 14.08 -11.82
N THR A 93 5.27 14.06 -11.36
CA THR A 93 4.22 15.07 -11.60
C THR A 93 4.70 16.24 -12.44
N VAL A 94 4.49 16.16 -13.76
CA VAL A 94 4.43 17.38 -14.56
C VAL A 94 3.18 18.08 -14.04
N ARG A 95 3.35 19.16 -13.28
CA ARG A 95 2.26 20.04 -12.88
C ARG A 95 1.60 20.54 -14.16
N SER A 96 0.57 19.85 -14.64
CA SER A 96 -0.34 20.43 -15.62
C SER A 96 -1.01 21.59 -14.92
N GLU A 97 -0.80 22.80 -15.44
CA GLU A 97 -1.47 24.00 -14.99
C GLU A 97 -2.99 23.75 -14.88
N PRO A 98 -3.66 24.29 -13.85
CA PRO A 98 -5.06 24.01 -13.63
C PRO A 98 -5.88 24.55 -14.81
N THR A 99 -6.43 23.64 -15.62
CA THR A 99 -7.40 23.93 -16.70
C THR A 99 -8.76 24.41 -16.16
N ALA A 100 -8.78 25.14 -15.05
CA ALA A 100 -9.96 25.78 -14.48
C ALA A 100 -10.34 27.08 -15.23
N ALA A 101 -9.38 27.71 -15.93
CA ALA A 101 -9.62 28.97 -16.63
C ALA A 101 -10.42 28.83 -17.94
N LYS A 102 -10.60 27.61 -18.49
CA LYS A 102 -11.40 27.40 -19.72
C LYS A 102 -12.85 26.96 -19.46
N ARG A 103 -13.24 26.74 -18.20
CA ARG A 103 -14.63 26.42 -17.79
C ARG A 103 -15.37 27.60 -17.14
N LYS A 104 -14.90 28.85 -17.32
CA LYS A 104 -15.56 30.07 -16.80
C LYS A 104 -15.92 31.11 -17.86
N ALA A 105 -15.88 30.75 -19.15
CA ALA A 105 -16.23 31.67 -20.25
C ALA A 105 -17.45 31.22 -21.09
N GLN A 106 -18.16 30.16 -20.68
CA GLN A 106 -19.43 29.75 -21.29
C GLN A 106 -20.47 29.41 -20.21
N GLU A 107 -20.73 30.37 -19.33
CA GLU A 107 -21.88 30.32 -18.41
C GLU A 107 -22.64 31.67 -18.49
N GLU A 108 -22.95 32.11 -19.69
CA GLU A 108 -24.07 33.03 -19.93
C GLU A 108 -24.95 32.43 -21.01
N LYS A 109 -25.88 31.57 -20.59
CA LYS A 109 -27.29 31.57 -21.01
C LYS A 109 -28.02 30.32 -20.49
N LYS A 110 -28.99 30.58 -19.61
CA LYS A 110 -30.22 29.83 -19.28
C LYS A 110 -30.16 28.80 -18.14
N ALA A 111 -30.58 29.27 -16.97
CA ALA A 111 -31.36 28.48 -15.98
C ALA A 111 -32.81 28.27 -16.50
N PRO A 112 -33.72 27.53 -15.80
CA PRO A 112 -33.58 26.39 -14.88
C PRO A 112 -34.54 25.21 -15.24
N LYS A 113 -34.34 23.99 -14.71
CA LYS A 113 -35.47 23.10 -14.34
C LYS A 113 -35.07 21.95 -13.39
N LYS A 114 -35.92 21.79 -12.38
CA LYS A 114 -35.94 20.84 -11.25
C LYS A 114 -35.77 19.37 -11.65
N LYS A 115 -35.13 18.56 -10.78
CA LYS A 115 -35.75 17.44 -10.00
C LYS A 115 -34.69 16.48 -9.39
N GLY A 116 -34.67 16.42 -8.05
CA GLY A 116 -34.56 15.22 -7.18
C GLY A 116 -33.30 14.34 -7.20
N PRO A 117 -32.82 13.84 -6.04
CA PRO A 117 -31.75 12.85 -5.97
C PRO A 117 -32.24 11.46 -6.41
N PRO A 118 -31.53 10.70 -7.27
CA PRO A 118 -31.90 9.34 -7.54
C PRO A 118 -31.48 8.42 -6.38
N ALA A 119 -32.49 7.82 -5.77
CA ALA A 119 -32.39 6.77 -4.79
C ALA A 119 -31.68 5.51 -5.32
N LYS A 120 -31.14 4.75 -4.36
CA LYS A 120 -30.53 3.42 -4.46
C LYS A 120 -31.17 2.51 -5.51
N ARG A 121 -30.33 1.73 -6.22
CA ARG A 121 -30.78 0.54 -6.95
C ARG A 121 -30.07 -0.71 -6.43
N PRO A 122 -30.81 -1.70 -5.89
CA PRO A 122 -30.34 -3.07 -5.73
C PRO A 122 -30.73 -3.92 -6.96
N LYS A 123 -29.78 -4.66 -7.52
CA LYS A 123 -29.89 -6.08 -7.88
C LYS A 123 -28.52 -6.58 -8.32
#